data_AF-A0A929UYC5-F1
#
_entry.id   AF-A0A929UYC5-F1
#
_cell.length_a   1.000
_cell.length_b   1.000
_cell.length_c   1.000
_cell.angle_alpha   90.00
_cell.angle_beta   90.00
_cell.angle_gamma   90.00
#
_symmetry.space_group_name_H-M   'P 1'
#
loop_
_entity.id
_entity.type
_entity.pdbx_description
1 polymer ?
#
loop_
_entity_poly.entity_id
_entity_poly.type
_entity_poly.pdbx_seq_one_letter_code
_entity_poly.pdbx_strand_id
1 'polypeptide(L)'
;MPRSTELDSLFARKQEAFGRKQAAFQKYVDAKNRANEAHDRMQSAWDQRVAAREEMNREFESMQQSKDSRDAIWADFNRVCQENSSRIDQLRQEADMEHEMMKNCFDSASAAYSYGNKADAPMYSSEGHAHKERRDYLNAEVGRLIQEINNAKANAKWQTSSSHGNSFQSAKSNFNNAKMLHESAETEFKNAKAERDAYKAEFDSAQAEFERLKDECQRKLNEIKANNQKERDRILDKAGVNYLNRQDAKIVKKADGTTQVYHGGLGSGDGLFHGHVALDQSGNKTYSRDAFEKHGSQNYVDQKPKNWTKQEWGVIGDDHEVTFVVGMNEREGQTLIADGFLDEKDFHARHNHYGKNDKTRFPNESDWIEDSKKHKNNHYYTGPGH
;
A
#
# COMPACT_ATOMS: atom_id res chain seq x y z
N MET A 1 -6.21 35.78 -6.65
CA MET A 1 -5.69 34.57 -7.32
C MET A 1 -6.89 33.82 -7.90
N PRO A 2 -7.00 33.64 -9.23
CA PRO A 2 -7.99 32.69 -9.73
C PRO A 2 -7.63 31.29 -9.20
N ARG A 3 -8.61 30.59 -8.62
CA ARG A 3 -8.47 29.17 -8.25
C ARG A 3 -8.04 28.40 -9.50
N SER A 4 -6.93 27.68 -9.43
CA SER A 4 -6.53 26.78 -10.51
C SER A 4 -7.36 25.51 -10.40
N THR A 5 -8.39 25.40 -11.24
CA THR A 5 -9.28 24.22 -11.30
C THR A 5 -8.49 22.92 -11.56
N GLU A 6 -7.40 23.02 -12.33
CA GLU A 6 -6.45 21.93 -12.57
C GLU A 6 -5.72 21.49 -11.29
N LEU A 7 -5.25 22.46 -10.48
CA LEU A 7 -4.60 22.17 -9.20
C LEU A 7 -5.58 21.53 -8.21
N ASP A 8 -6.81 22.05 -8.12
CA ASP A 8 -7.86 21.49 -7.26
C ASP A 8 -8.18 20.03 -7.67
N SER A 9 -8.27 19.75 -8.97
CA SER A 9 -8.44 18.39 -9.52
C SER A 9 -7.28 17.46 -9.18
N LEU A 10 -6.03 17.93 -9.29
CA LEU A 10 -4.85 17.16 -8.89
C LEU A 10 -4.85 16.81 -7.40
N PHE A 11 -5.22 17.76 -6.54
CA PHE A 11 -5.35 17.50 -5.11
C PHE A 11 -6.44 16.48 -4.78
N ALA A 12 -7.59 16.56 -5.45
CA ALA A 12 -8.67 15.56 -5.30
C ALA A 12 -8.19 14.16 -5.68
N ARG A 13 -7.56 14.01 -6.85
CA ARG A 13 -6.99 12.73 -7.32
C ARG A 13 -5.93 12.18 -6.37
N LYS A 14 -5.07 13.05 -5.82
CA LYS A 14 -4.07 12.66 -4.81
C LYS A 14 -4.73 12.11 -3.55
N GLN A 15 -5.81 12.75 -3.09
CA GLN A 15 -6.55 12.31 -1.90
C GLN A 15 -7.22 10.95 -2.15
N GLU A 16 -7.82 10.75 -3.33
CA GLU A 16 -8.38 9.45 -3.72
C GLU A 16 -7.30 8.35 -3.80
N ALA A 17 -6.14 8.66 -4.39
CA ALA A 17 -5.01 7.72 -4.44
C ALA A 17 -4.50 7.36 -3.04
N PHE A 18 -4.49 8.32 -2.11
CA PHE A 18 -4.16 8.05 -0.71
C PHE A 18 -5.17 7.09 -0.05
N GLY A 19 -6.47 7.27 -0.28
CA GLY A 19 -7.50 6.35 0.17
C GLY A 19 -7.33 4.93 -0.40
N ARG A 20 -7.06 4.82 -1.70
CA ARG A 20 -6.77 3.53 -2.35
C ARG A 20 -5.53 2.85 -1.78
N LYS A 21 -4.45 3.60 -1.55
CA LYS A 21 -3.23 3.12 -0.88
C LYS A 21 -3.53 2.58 0.52
N GLN A 22 -4.31 3.29 1.34
CA GLN A 22 -4.67 2.83 2.69
C GLN A 22 -5.49 1.54 2.65
N ALA A 23 -6.48 1.47 1.76
CA ALA A 23 -7.29 0.26 1.60
C ALA A 23 -6.45 -0.94 1.16
N ALA A 24 -5.56 -0.76 0.18
CA ALA A 24 -4.65 -1.81 -0.28
C ALA A 24 -3.66 -2.26 0.82
N PHE A 25 -3.17 -1.31 1.63
CA PHE A 25 -2.31 -1.62 2.77
C PHE A 25 -3.03 -2.49 3.80
N GLN A 26 -4.29 -2.18 4.12
CA GLN A 26 -5.07 -2.98 5.06
C GLN A 26 -5.26 -4.42 4.56
N LYS A 27 -5.66 -4.58 3.28
CA LYS A 27 -5.78 -5.91 2.65
C LYS A 27 -4.46 -6.69 2.74
N TYR A 28 -3.33 -6.03 2.46
CA TYR A 28 -2.01 -6.64 2.56
C TYR A 28 -1.69 -7.10 4.00
N VAL A 29 -1.97 -6.26 5.01
CA VAL A 29 -1.76 -6.62 6.43
C VAL A 29 -2.61 -7.83 6.82
N ASP A 30 -3.89 -7.84 6.44
CA ASP A 30 -4.81 -8.94 6.75
C ASP A 30 -4.36 -10.24 6.07
N ALA A 31 -3.96 -10.17 4.80
CA ALA A 31 -3.44 -11.33 4.07
C ALA A 31 -2.08 -11.81 4.63
N LYS A 32 -1.22 -10.89 5.09
CA LYS A 32 0.04 -11.24 5.75
C LYS A 32 -0.23 -12.02 7.04
N ASN A 33 -1.20 -11.59 7.86
CA ASN A 33 -1.57 -12.28 9.09
C ASN A 33 -2.13 -13.68 8.78
N ARG A 34 -3.05 -13.79 7.82
CA ARG A 34 -3.58 -15.10 7.36
C ARG A 34 -2.49 -16.04 6.85
N ALA A 35 -1.51 -15.52 6.11
CA ALA A 35 -0.38 -16.31 5.63
C ALA A 35 0.52 -16.81 6.78
N ASN A 36 0.72 -15.99 7.81
CA ASN A 36 1.46 -16.40 9.01
C ASN A 36 0.69 -17.49 9.79
N GLU A 37 -0.61 -17.31 10.01
CA GLU A 37 -1.45 -18.31 10.68
C GLU A 37 -1.50 -19.63 9.90
N ALA A 38 -1.56 -19.57 8.56
CA ALA A 38 -1.50 -20.76 7.71
C ALA A 38 -0.14 -21.45 7.79
N HIS A 39 0.95 -20.68 7.87
CA HIS A 39 2.30 -21.21 8.09
C HIS A 39 2.41 -21.94 9.43
N ASP A 40 1.92 -21.35 10.51
CA ASP A 40 1.99 -21.95 11.85
C ASP A 40 1.17 -23.24 11.93
N ARG A 41 0.00 -23.28 11.27
CA ARG A 41 -0.80 -24.50 11.12
C ARG A 41 -0.08 -25.57 10.30
N MET A 42 0.56 -25.21 9.18
CA MET A 42 1.36 -26.13 8.37
C MET A 42 2.53 -26.69 9.18
N GLN A 43 3.24 -25.87 9.95
CA GLN A 43 4.35 -26.30 10.78
C GLN A 43 3.89 -27.25 11.88
N SER A 44 2.78 -26.93 12.56
CA SER A 44 2.19 -27.82 13.57
C SER A 44 1.77 -29.18 12.97
N ALA A 45 1.20 -29.18 11.77
CA ALA A 45 0.83 -30.41 11.06
C ALA A 45 2.06 -31.21 10.61
N TRP A 46 3.16 -30.53 10.26
CA TRP A 46 4.44 -31.17 9.97
C TRP A 46 4.98 -31.89 11.20
N ASP A 47 5.00 -31.22 12.35
CA ASP A 47 5.50 -31.79 13.61
C ASP A 47 4.66 -33.02 14.02
N GLN A 48 3.33 -32.94 13.87
CA GLN A 48 2.43 -34.09 14.09
C GLN A 48 2.73 -35.25 13.14
N ARG A 49 2.98 -34.97 11.86
CA ARG A 49 3.35 -35.99 10.86
C ARG A 49 4.67 -36.67 11.22
N VAL A 50 5.66 -35.91 11.70
CA VAL A 50 6.95 -36.44 12.17
C VAL A 50 6.73 -37.35 13.37
N ALA A 51 6.03 -36.87 14.40
CA ALA A 51 5.73 -37.67 15.60
C ALA A 51 4.94 -38.95 15.27
N ALA A 52 3.94 -38.88 14.39
CA ALA A 52 3.19 -40.04 13.94
C ALA A 52 4.07 -41.03 13.15
N ARG A 53 5.08 -40.54 12.41
CA ARG A 53 6.04 -41.40 11.71
C ARG A 53 6.95 -42.13 12.70
N GLU A 54 7.43 -41.43 13.72
CA GLU A 54 8.24 -42.03 14.79
C GLU A 54 7.47 -43.09 15.56
N GLU A 55 6.21 -42.85 15.91
CA GLU A 55 5.32 -43.83 16.52
C GLU A 55 5.12 -45.06 15.63
N MET A 56 4.80 -44.84 14.34
CA MET A 56 4.64 -45.93 13.38
C MET A 56 5.91 -46.78 13.25
N ASN A 57 7.10 -46.17 13.26
CA ASN A 57 8.37 -46.88 13.23
C ASN A 57 8.60 -47.68 14.52
N ARG A 58 8.32 -47.10 15.70
CA ARG A 58 8.42 -47.80 16.99
C ARG A 58 7.51 -49.02 17.05
N GLU A 59 6.25 -48.88 16.61
CA GLU A 59 5.31 -50.00 16.54
C GLU A 59 5.74 -51.07 15.53
N PHE A 60 6.36 -50.67 14.42
CA PHE A 60 6.94 -51.60 13.46
C PHE A 60 8.08 -52.42 14.07
N GLU A 61 9.00 -51.77 14.79
CA GLU A 61 10.12 -52.43 15.47
C GLU A 61 9.62 -53.38 16.56
N SER A 62 8.65 -52.96 17.37
CA SER A 62 8.00 -53.79 18.39
C SER A 62 7.32 -55.02 17.78
N MET A 63 6.57 -54.83 16.68
CA MET A 63 5.95 -55.93 15.94
C MET A 63 7.00 -56.93 15.41
N GLN A 64 8.11 -56.44 14.88
CA GLN A 64 9.19 -57.30 14.37
C GLN A 64 9.87 -58.09 15.50
N GLN A 65 10.23 -57.43 16.60
CA GLN A 65 10.80 -58.09 17.78
C GLN A 65 9.86 -59.15 18.36
N SER A 66 8.55 -58.87 18.42
CA SER A 66 7.55 -59.85 18.86
C SER A 66 7.46 -61.05 17.92
N LYS A 67 7.58 -60.83 16.62
CA LYS A 67 7.61 -61.92 15.63
C LYS A 67 8.86 -62.78 15.81
N ASP A 68 10.04 -62.16 15.90
CA ASP A 68 11.31 -62.88 16.07
C ASP A 68 11.32 -63.68 17.39
N SER A 69 10.78 -63.08 18.47
CA SER A 69 10.60 -63.76 19.76
C SER A 69 9.64 -64.95 19.66
N ARG A 70 8.51 -64.79 18.95
CA ARG A 70 7.55 -65.89 18.70
C ARG A 70 8.21 -67.03 17.92
N ASP A 71 8.97 -66.69 16.88
CA ASP A 71 9.66 -67.68 16.05
C ASP A 71 10.72 -68.44 16.87
N ALA A 72 11.47 -67.76 17.74
CA ALA A 72 12.42 -68.38 18.66
C ALA A 72 11.73 -69.35 19.66
N ILE A 73 10.60 -68.94 20.26
CA ILE A 73 9.82 -69.78 21.19
C ILE A 73 9.32 -71.06 20.48
N TRP A 74 8.82 -70.94 19.25
CA TRP A 74 8.38 -72.10 18.47
C TRP A 74 9.54 -72.97 17.99
N ALA A 75 10.70 -72.39 17.69
CA ALA A 75 11.91 -73.14 17.37
C ALA A 75 12.38 -73.99 18.57
N ASP A 76 12.36 -73.43 19.78
CA ASP A 76 12.68 -74.16 21.02
C ASP A 76 11.71 -75.32 21.27
N PHE A 77 10.40 -75.09 21.11
CA PHE A 77 9.41 -76.17 21.18
C PHE A 77 9.68 -77.27 20.14
N ASN A 78 9.98 -76.90 18.89
CA ASN A 78 10.27 -77.86 17.84
C ASN A 78 11.53 -78.69 18.15
N ARG A 79 12.56 -78.10 18.75
CA ARG A 79 13.75 -78.82 19.22
C ARG A 79 13.39 -79.88 20.25
N VAL A 80 12.65 -79.51 21.31
CA VAL A 80 12.19 -80.44 22.35
C VAL A 80 11.35 -81.57 21.74
N CYS A 81 10.44 -81.23 20.82
CA CYS A 81 9.67 -82.22 20.08
C CYS A 81 10.54 -83.22 19.32
N GLN A 82 11.53 -82.74 18.56
CA GLN A 82 12.39 -83.58 17.74
C GLN A 82 13.25 -84.51 18.59
N GLU A 83 13.93 -83.97 19.60
CA GLU A 83 14.79 -84.72 20.52
C GLU A 83 13.99 -85.80 21.24
N ASN A 84 12.87 -85.41 21.85
CA ASN A 84 12.05 -86.35 22.62
C ASN A 84 11.33 -87.37 21.74
N SER A 85 10.90 -87.01 20.52
CA SER A 85 10.26 -87.97 19.60
C SER A 85 11.25 -89.07 19.19
N SER A 86 12.48 -88.70 18.84
CA SER A 86 13.52 -89.68 18.51
C SER A 86 13.83 -90.60 19.68
N ARG A 87 13.88 -90.06 20.91
CA ARG A 87 14.12 -90.86 22.11
C ARG A 87 12.93 -91.77 22.44
N ILE A 88 11.70 -91.29 22.29
CA ILE A 88 10.48 -92.10 22.46
C ILE A 88 10.49 -93.29 21.53
N ASP A 89 10.82 -93.10 20.25
CA ASP A 89 10.84 -94.19 19.28
C ASP A 89 11.89 -95.25 19.63
N GLN A 90 13.08 -94.85 20.09
CA GLN A 90 14.11 -95.77 20.59
C GLN A 90 13.62 -96.55 21.82
N LEU A 91 13.09 -95.85 22.82
CA LEU A 91 12.61 -96.48 24.06
C LEU A 91 11.45 -97.44 23.80
N ARG A 92 10.59 -97.17 22.81
CA ARG A 92 9.53 -98.08 22.38
C ARG A 92 10.10 -99.35 21.77
N GLN A 93 11.09 -99.23 20.88
CA GLN A 93 11.77 -100.40 20.31
C GLN A 93 12.45 -101.24 21.40
N GLU A 94 13.13 -100.59 22.35
CA GLU A 94 13.73 -101.26 23.51
C GLU A 94 12.66 -101.95 24.37
N ALA A 95 11.53 -101.29 24.64
CA ALA A 95 10.44 -101.87 25.42
C ALA A 95 9.80 -103.08 24.71
N ASP A 96 9.64 -103.03 23.39
CA ASP A 96 9.14 -104.14 22.59
C ASP A 96 10.10 -105.33 22.64
N MET A 97 11.42 -105.09 22.54
CA MET A 97 12.44 -106.15 22.71
C MET A 97 12.39 -106.78 24.10
N GLU A 98 12.34 -105.96 25.17
CA GLU A 98 12.19 -106.44 26.54
C GLU A 98 10.88 -107.24 26.73
N HIS A 99 9.81 -106.83 26.06
CA HIS A 99 8.53 -107.54 26.09
C HIS A 99 8.60 -108.92 25.43
N GLU A 100 9.27 -109.04 24.30
CA GLU A 100 9.48 -110.33 23.63
C GLU A 100 10.41 -111.25 24.44
N MET A 101 11.50 -110.73 25.01
CA MET A 101 12.37 -111.49 25.92
C MET A 101 11.62 -111.97 27.16
N MET A 102 10.76 -111.12 27.74
CA MET A 102 9.87 -111.48 28.84
C MET A 102 8.97 -112.67 28.47
N LYS A 103 8.32 -112.63 27.30
CA LYS A 103 7.47 -113.75 26.82
C LYS A 103 8.29 -115.04 26.70
N ASN A 104 9.44 -114.98 26.04
CA ASN A 104 10.32 -116.13 25.84
C ASN A 104 10.77 -116.74 27.17
N CYS A 105 11.09 -115.92 28.18
CA CYS A 105 11.46 -116.39 29.52
C CYS A 105 10.30 -117.11 30.21
N PHE A 106 9.09 -116.55 30.16
CA PHE A 106 7.91 -117.19 30.77
C PHE A 106 7.50 -118.47 30.03
N ASP A 107 7.61 -118.50 28.71
CA ASP A 107 7.37 -119.71 27.91
C ASP A 107 8.40 -120.80 28.23
N SER A 108 9.69 -120.42 28.37
CA SER A 108 10.77 -121.33 28.78
C SER A 108 10.59 -121.86 30.21
N ALA A 109 10.15 -121.00 31.15
CA ALA A 109 9.80 -121.41 32.51
C ALA A 109 8.65 -122.42 32.51
N SER A 110 7.60 -122.16 31.72
CA SER A 110 6.44 -123.05 31.56
C SER A 110 6.83 -124.41 30.96
N ALA A 111 7.71 -124.42 29.97
CA ALA A 111 8.26 -125.63 29.38
C ALA A 111 9.11 -126.44 30.38
N ALA A 112 10.02 -125.79 31.11
CA ALA A 112 10.85 -126.44 32.14
C ALA A 112 10.00 -127.11 33.23
N TYR A 113 8.90 -126.47 33.64
CA TYR A 113 7.92 -127.07 34.56
C TYR A 113 7.24 -128.31 33.97
N SER A 114 6.85 -128.26 32.70
CA SER A 114 6.08 -129.31 32.02
C SER A 114 6.91 -130.55 31.67
N TYR A 115 8.20 -130.39 31.34
CA TYR A 115 9.11 -131.48 30.93
C TYR A 115 9.94 -132.06 32.09
N GLY A 116 9.65 -131.69 33.34
CA GLY A 116 10.25 -132.30 34.54
C GLY A 116 11.58 -131.71 34.98
N ASN A 117 12.11 -130.68 34.30
CA ASN A 117 13.30 -129.94 34.71
C ASN A 117 12.94 -128.77 35.65
N LYS A 118 12.29 -129.10 36.77
CA LYS A 118 11.65 -128.13 37.67
C LYS A 118 12.64 -127.21 38.43
N ALA A 119 13.93 -127.54 38.42
CA ALA A 119 14.96 -126.74 39.08
C ALA A 119 15.28 -125.44 38.32
N ASP A 120 15.14 -125.42 36.99
CA ASP A 120 15.50 -124.28 36.14
C ASP A 120 14.35 -123.27 35.95
N ALA A 121 13.10 -123.69 36.22
CA ALA A 121 11.93 -122.84 36.01
C ALA A 121 11.89 -121.55 36.88
N PRO A 122 12.31 -121.55 38.16
CA PRO A 122 12.40 -120.32 38.96
C PRO A 122 13.40 -119.31 38.40
N MET A 123 14.50 -119.79 37.80
CA MET A 123 15.50 -118.92 37.17
C MET A 123 14.89 -118.18 35.97
N TYR A 124 14.27 -118.89 35.03
CA TYR A 124 13.59 -118.28 33.88
C TYR A 124 12.43 -117.36 34.29
N SER A 125 11.66 -117.71 35.33
CA SER A 125 10.60 -116.83 35.84
C SER A 125 11.16 -115.55 36.45
N SER A 126 12.29 -115.63 37.18
CA SER A 126 12.95 -114.45 37.75
C SER A 126 13.49 -113.53 36.65
N GLU A 127 14.06 -114.10 35.59
CA GLU A 127 14.53 -113.34 34.42
C GLU A 127 13.37 -112.69 33.65
N GLY A 128 12.26 -113.40 33.48
CA GLY A 128 11.02 -112.84 32.91
C GLY A 128 10.46 -111.66 33.73
N HIS A 129 10.49 -111.75 35.06
CA HIS A 129 10.11 -110.62 35.91
C HIS A 129 11.05 -109.43 35.76
N ALA A 130 12.37 -109.65 35.64
CA ALA A 130 13.33 -108.58 35.40
C ALA A 130 13.12 -107.88 34.05
N HIS A 131 12.80 -108.63 32.98
CA HIS A 131 12.44 -108.06 31.69
C HIS A 131 11.13 -107.25 31.75
N LYS A 132 10.13 -107.72 32.52
CA LYS A 132 8.90 -106.96 32.77
C LYS A 132 9.18 -105.62 33.45
N GLU A 133 10.00 -105.62 34.51
CA GLU A 133 10.37 -104.40 35.24
C GLU A 133 11.11 -103.41 34.33
N ARG A 134 12.06 -103.88 33.51
CA ARG A 134 12.76 -103.04 32.52
C ARG A 134 11.80 -102.42 31.50
N ARG A 135 10.89 -103.21 30.92
CA ARG A 135 9.86 -102.72 29.99
C ARG A 135 8.97 -101.67 30.64
N ASP A 136 8.50 -101.91 31.86
CA ASP A 136 7.62 -100.99 32.58
C ASP A 136 8.34 -99.66 32.89
N TYR A 137 9.64 -99.71 33.22
CA TYR A 137 10.49 -98.52 33.35
C TYR A 137 10.63 -97.75 32.03
N LEU A 138 10.92 -98.43 30.91
CA LEU A 138 11.03 -97.80 29.59
C LEU A 138 9.71 -97.12 29.17
N ASN A 139 8.57 -97.77 29.43
CA ASN A 139 7.25 -97.19 29.16
C ASN A 139 6.92 -95.98 30.04
N ALA A 140 7.33 -95.99 31.32
CA ALA A 140 7.19 -94.83 32.20
C ALA A 140 8.00 -93.64 31.68
N GLU A 141 9.23 -93.89 31.20
CA GLU A 141 10.09 -92.85 30.62
C GLU A 141 9.51 -92.29 29.32
N VAL A 142 8.93 -93.13 28.45
CA VAL A 142 8.16 -92.67 27.28
C VAL A 142 7.01 -91.74 27.71
N GLY A 143 6.28 -92.10 28.76
CA GLY A 143 5.22 -91.25 29.32
C GLY A 143 5.73 -89.89 29.79
N ARG A 144 6.89 -89.85 30.44
CA ARG A 144 7.55 -88.62 30.91
C ARG A 144 7.91 -87.70 29.74
N LEU A 145 8.53 -88.24 28.69
CA LEU A 145 8.92 -87.47 27.49
C LEU A 145 7.72 -86.90 26.73
N ILE A 146 6.60 -87.64 26.65
CA ILE A 146 5.34 -87.15 26.07
C ILE A 146 4.79 -85.97 26.89
N GLN A 147 4.86 -86.03 28.22
CA GLN A 147 4.43 -84.92 29.07
C GLN A 147 5.31 -83.68 28.89
N GLU A 148 6.62 -83.84 28.74
CA GLU A 148 7.53 -82.72 28.45
C GLU A 148 7.18 -82.02 27.14
N ILE A 149 6.90 -82.78 26.07
CA ILE A 149 6.45 -82.24 24.78
C ILE A 149 5.16 -81.43 24.97
N ASN A 150 4.18 -81.98 25.69
CA ASN A 150 2.90 -81.32 25.92
C ASN A 150 3.05 -80.03 26.75
N ASN A 151 3.90 -80.05 27.78
CA ASN A 151 4.20 -78.88 28.60
C ASN A 151 4.93 -77.80 27.79
N ALA A 152 5.91 -78.16 26.97
CA ALA A 152 6.60 -77.25 26.07
C ALA A 152 5.63 -76.60 25.07
N LYS A 153 4.69 -77.38 24.53
CA LYS A 153 3.63 -76.87 23.63
C LYS A 153 2.69 -75.89 24.32
N ALA A 154 2.27 -76.20 25.55
CA ALA A 154 1.39 -75.33 26.34
C ALA A 154 2.09 -74.00 26.67
N ASN A 155 3.37 -74.06 27.06
CA ASN A 155 4.20 -72.89 27.32
C ASN A 155 4.38 -72.02 26.07
N ALA A 156 4.72 -72.62 24.92
CA ALA A 156 4.87 -71.88 23.66
C ALA A 156 3.57 -71.16 23.25
N LYS A 157 2.41 -71.81 23.41
CA LYS A 157 1.11 -71.17 23.15
C LYS A 157 0.82 -70.01 24.11
N TRP A 158 1.09 -70.18 25.39
CA TRP A 158 0.86 -69.14 26.40
C TRP A 158 1.75 -67.91 26.16
N GLN A 159 3.02 -68.10 25.79
CA GLN A 159 3.94 -66.99 25.54
C GLN A 159 3.67 -66.24 24.23
N THR A 160 3.07 -66.88 23.23
CA THR A 160 2.94 -66.31 21.87
C THR A 160 1.56 -65.72 21.56
N SER A 161 0.62 -65.82 22.51
CA SER A 161 -0.75 -65.32 22.38
C SER A 161 -0.81 -63.81 22.71
N SER A 162 -0.51 -62.96 21.72
CA SER A 162 -0.56 -61.50 21.91
C SER A 162 -0.98 -60.67 20.69
N SER A 163 -1.64 -59.55 20.98
CA SER A 163 -2.48 -58.66 20.13
C SER A 163 -1.71 -57.61 19.29
N HIS A 164 -0.45 -57.85 18.96
CA HIS A 164 0.46 -56.82 18.43
C HIS A 164 0.17 -56.34 16.99
N GLY A 165 -0.59 -57.11 16.21
CA GLY A 165 -0.91 -56.74 14.82
C GLY A 165 -1.77 -55.48 14.68
N ASN A 166 -2.55 -55.14 15.72
CA ASN A 166 -3.50 -54.01 15.67
C ASN A 166 -2.85 -52.65 15.95
N SER A 167 -1.77 -52.61 16.76
CA SER A 167 -1.11 -51.36 17.14
C SER A 167 -0.38 -50.71 15.96
N PHE A 168 0.40 -51.47 15.19
CA PHE A 168 1.08 -50.96 14.00
C PHE A 168 0.10 -50.45 12.93
N GLN A 169 -1.01 -51.16 12.68
CA GLN A 169 -2.02 -50.70 11.72
C GLN A 169 -2.68 -49.39 12.17
N SER A 170 -2.92 -49.24 13.47
CA SER A 170 -3.47 -48.01 14.05
C SER A 170 -2.47 -46.85 13.90
N ALA A 171 -1.19 -47.06 14.23
CA ALA A 171 -0.14 -46.06 14.07
C ALA A 171 0.07 -45.66 12.60
N LYS A 172 0.00 -46.63 11.68
CA LYS A 172 0.05 -46.38 10.22
C LYS A 172 -1.13 -45.56 9.72
N SER A 173 -2.34 -45.82 10.22
CA SER A 173 -3.53 -45.02 9.92
C SER A 173 -3.36 -43.58 10.41
N ASN A 174 -2.88 -43.40 11.66
CA ASN A 174 -2.59 -42.08 12.22
C ASN A 174 -1.54 -41.32 11.40
N PHE A 175 -0.46 -41.98 10.97
CA PHE A 175 0.54 -41.36 10.09
C PHE A 175 -0.06 -40.90 8.76
N ASN A 176 -0.90 -41.72 8.12
CA ASN A 176 -1.56 -41.34 6.87
C ASN A 176 -2.49 -40.13 7.06
N ASN A 177 -3.23 -40.09 8.17
CA ASN A 177 -4.08 -38.94 8.51
C ASN A 177 -3.26 -37.67 8.74
N ALA A 178 -2.19 -37.75 9.52
CA ALA A 178 -1.29 -36.61 9.78
C ALA A 178 -0.60 -36.13 8.48
N LYS A 179 -0.25 -37.05 7.58
CA LYS A 179 0.29 -36.71 6.26
C LYS A 179 -0.72 -35.92 5.42
N MET A 180 -1.97 -36.37 5.33
CA MET A 180 -3.03 -35.66 4.58
C MET A 180 -3.29 -34.27 5.17
N LEU A 181 -3.34 -34.14 6.50
CA LEU A 181 -3.51 -32.85 7.18
C LEU A 181 -2.37 -31.89 6.85
N HIS A 182 -1.13 -32.37 6.88
CA HIS A 182 0.04 -31.57 6.48
C HIS A 182 -0.06 -31.12 5.02
N GLU A 183 -0.39 -32.00 4.08
CA GLU A 183 -0.51 -31.66 2.65
C GLU A 183 -1.63 -30.63 2.39
N SER A 184 -2.74 -30.73 3.12
CA SER A 184 -3.81 -29.72 3.10
C SER A 184 -3.33 -28.37 3.63
N ALA A 185 -2.69 -28.35 4.80
CA ALA A 185 -2.18 -27.13 5.42
C ALA A 185 -1.07 -26.46 4.59
N GLU A 186 -0.20 -27.24 3.94
CA GLU A 186 0.81 -26.74 3.00
C GLU A 186 0.16 -26.06 1.79
N THR A 187 -0.93 -26.62 1.27
CA THR A 187 -1.70 -26.03 0.17
C THR A 187 -2.36 -24.71 0.60
N GLU A 188 -3.00 -24.69 1.77
CA GLU A 188 -3.57 -23.47 2.36
C GLU A 188 -2.51 -22.37 2.51
N PHE A 189 -1.33 -22.72 3.04
CA PHE A 189 -0.22 -21.78 3.18
C PHE A 189 0.26 -21.24 1.82
N LYS A 190 0.43 -22.09 0.81
CA LYS A 190 0.82 -21.66 -0.55
C LYS A 190 -0.19 -20.67 -1.13
N ASN A 191 -1.48 -20.94 -0.96
CA ASN A 191 -2.55 -20.06 -1.42
C ASN A 191 -2.55 -18.71 -0.68
N ALA A 192 -2.47 -18.73 0.66
CA ALA A 192 -2.41 -17.52 1.48
C ALA A 192 -1.16 -16.68 1.18
N LYS A 193 -0.02 -17.33 0.90
CA LYS A 193 1.21 -16.66 0.47
C LYS A 193 1.04 -15.97 -0.88
N ALA A 194 0.43 -16.65 -1.86
CA ALA A 194 0.16 -16.06 -3.18
C ALA A 194 -0.79 -14.86 -3.09
N GLU A 195 -1.84 -14.95 -2.26
CA GLU A 195 -2.77 -13.84 -1.99
C GLU A 195 -2.06 -12.65 -1.34
N ARG A 196 -1.22 -12.89 -0.33
CA ARG A 196 -0.38 -11.86 0.30
C ARG A 196 0.50 -11.16 -0.73
N ASP A 197 1.14 -11.91 -1.61
CA ASP A 197 2.03 -11.36 -2.63
C ASP A 197 1.26 -10.53 -3.67
N ALA A 198 0.05 -10.96 -4.04
CA ALA A 198 -0.85 -10.19 -4.90
C ALA A 198 -1.27 -8.86 -4.24
N TYR A 199 -1.69 -8.86 -2.98
CA TYR A 199 -2.04 -7.62 -2.28
C TYR A 199 -0.84 -6.72 -1.99
N LYS A 200 0.36 -7.30 -1.81
CA LYS A 200 1.60 -6.51 -1.74
C LYS A 200 1.85 -5.76 -3.03
N ALA A 201 1.66 -6.41 -4.18
CA ALA A 201 1.78 -5.76 -5.48
C ALA A 201 0.71 -4.66 -5.70
N GLU A 202 -0.54 -4.90 -5.28
CA GLU A 202 -1.61 -3.88 -5.31
C GLU A 202 -1.23 -2.66 -4.45
N PHE A 203 -0.73 -2.89 -3.23
CA PHE A 203 -0.27 -1.83 -2.35
C PHE A 203 0.91 -1.05 -2.94
N ASP A 204 1.92 -1.73 -3.49
CA ASP A 204 3.09 -1.07 -4.09
C ASP A 204 2.68 -0.20 -5.29
N SER A 205 1.75 -0.69 -6.12
CA SER A 205 1.19 0.07 -7.24
C SER A 205 0.43 1.32 -6.76
N ALA A 206 -0.45 1.18 -5.75
CA ALA A 206 -1.18 2.30 -5.18
C ALA A 206 -0.26 3.32 -4.49
N GLN A 207 0.81 2.86 -3.84
CA GLN A 207 1.86 3.70 -3.26
C GLN A 207 2.60 4.50 -4.34
N ALA A 208 2.99 3.85 -5.45
CA ALA A 208 3.66 4.51 -6.56
C ALA A 208 2.76 5.58 -7.22
N GLU A 209 1.46 5.29 -7.40
CA GLU A 209 0.51 6.25 -7.94
C GLU A 209 0.35 7.47 -7.02
N PHE A 210 0.25 7.25 -5.70
CA PHE A 210 0.15 8.32 -4.72
C PHE A 210 1.39 9.23 -4.74
N GLU A 211 2.61 8.67 -4.72
CA GLU A 211 3.84 9.49 -4.78
C GLU A 211 3.92 10.26 -6.11
N ARG A 212 3.56 9.63 -7.25
CA ARG A 212 3.50 10.33 -8.54
C ARG A 212 2.57 11.54 -8.51
N LEU A 213 1.37 11.39 -7.96
CA LEU A 213 0.39 12.48 -7.87
C LEU A 213 0.83 13.57 -6.89
N LYS A 214 1.51 13.20 -5.80
CA LYS A 214 2.11 14.15 -4.85
C LYS A 214 3.19 14.99 -5.54
N ASP A 215 4.08 14.37 -6.31
CA ASP A 215 5.12 15.07 -7.07
C ASP A 215 4.52 15.98 -8.15
N GLU A 216 3.47 15.50 -8.84
CA GLU A 216 2.74 16.29 -9.81
C GLU A 216 2.05 17.52 -9.21
N CYS A 217 1.39 17.37 -8.05
CA CYS A 217 0.84 18.49 -7.30
C CYS A 217 1.93 19.52 -6.94
N GLN A 218 3.08 19.04 -6.44
CA GLN A 218 4.18 19.91 -6.04
C GLN A 218 4.78 20.67 -7.23
N ARG A 219 4.97 19.99 -8.36
CA ARG A 219 5.43 20.60 -9.62
C ARG A 219 4.47 21.67 -10.09
N LYS A 220 3.16 21.40 -10.11
CA LYS A 220 2.15 22.37 -10.54
C LYS A 220 2.08 23.59 -9.60
N LEU A 221 2.21 23.37 -8.29
CA LEU A 221 2.28 24.45 -7.31
C LEU A 221 3.50 25.35 -7.56
N ASN A 222 4.65 24.77 -7.85
CA ASN A 222 5.88 25.50 -8.16
C ASN A 222 5.75 26.27 -9.48
N GLU A 223 5.14 25.67 -10.50
CA GLU A 223 4.85 26.31 -11.79
C GLU A 223 3.94 27.53 -11.62
N ILE A 224 2.84 27.40 -10.87
CA ILE A 224 1.92 28.51 -10.58
C ILE A 224 2.65 29.63 -9.83
N LYS A 225 3.45 29.31 -8.82
CA LYS A 225 4.26 30.30 -8.09
C LYS A 225 5.24 31.03 -9.02
N ALA A 226 5.95 30.30 -9.87
CA ALA A 226 6.89 30.87 -10.82
C ALA A 226 6.20 31.75 -11.87
N ASN A 227 5.06 31.32 -12.42
CA ASN A 227 4.30 32.11 -13.39
C ASN A 227 3.72 33.38 -12.75
N ASN A 228 3.21 33.29 -11.53
CA ASN A 228 2.74 34.46 -10.77
C ASN A 228 3.87 35.45 -10.51
N GLN A 229 5.07 34.97 -10.16
CA GLN A 229 6.24 35.81 -9.96
C GLN A 229 6.66 36.50 -11.26
N LYS A 230 6.76 35.75 -12.37
CA LYS A 230 7.08 36.31 -13.70
C LYS A 230 6.08 37.38 -14.14
N GLU A 231 4.79 37.14 -13.97
CA GLU A 231 3.74 38.11 -14.30
C GLU A 231 3.82 39.35 -13.41
N ARG A 232 4.06 39.18 -12.11
CA ARG A 232 4.29 40.28 -11.18
C ARG A 232 5.47 41.15 -11.64
N ASP A 233 6.61 40.53 -11.92
CA ASP A 233 7.82 41.23 -12.33
C ASP A 233 7.61 41.97 -13.67
N ARG A 234 6.92 41.34 -14.64
CA ARG A 234 6.55 41.98 -15.90
C ARG A 234 5.68 43.22 -15.72
N ILE A 235 4.71 43.19 -14.80
CA ILE A 235 3.87 44.36 -14.49
C ILE A 235 4.71 45.47 -13.86
N LEU A 236 5.60 45.12 -12.93
CA LEU A 236 6.50 46.10 -12.29
C LEU A 236 7.50 46.71 -13.27
N ASP A 237 8.00 45.93 -14.23
CA ASP A 237 8.83 46.40 -15.34
C ASP A 237 8.07 47.43 -16.19
N LYS A 238 6.85 47.09 -16.64
CA LYS A 238 5.98 48.02 -17.40
C LYS A 238 5.67 49.29 -16.63
N ALA A 239 5.45 49.17 -15.32
CA ALA A 239 5.22 50.31 -14.45
C ALA A 239 6.50 51.13 -14.16
N GLY A 240 7.69 50.61 -14.49
CA GLY A 240 8.97 51.28 -14.27
C GLY A 240 9.37 51.37 -12.79
N VAL A 241 8.92 50.42 -11.96
CA VAL A 241 9.25 50.42 -10.53
C VAL A 241 10.71 50.01 -10.33
N ASN A 242 11.49 50.87 -9.67
CA ASN A 242 12.87 50.61 -9.29
C ASN A 242 12.97 49.35 -8.43
N TYR A 243 14.00 48.53 -8.67
CA TYR A 243 14.32 47.29 -7.94
C TYR A 243 14.12 47.40 -6.42
N LEU A 244 14.62 48.47 -5.79
CA LEU A 244 14.51 48.68 -4.33
C LEU A 244 13.06 48.78 -3.84
N ASN A 245 12.14 49.26 -4.68
CA ASN A 245 10.74 49.44 -4.34
C ASN A 245 9.86 48.27 -4.78
N ARG A 246 10.43 47.23 -5.41
CA ARG A 246 9.66 46.11 -5.97
C ARG A 246 9.14 45.15 -4.93
N GLN A 247 9.83 44.98 -3.80
CA GLN A 247 9.44 43.98 -2.80
C GLN A 247 8.08 44.32 -2.20
N ASP A 248 7.87 45.58 -1.82
CA ASP A 248 6.65 46.04 -1.16
C ASP A 248 5.59 46.60 -2.12
N ALA A 249 5.89 46.62 -3.43
CA ALA A 249 4.96 47.12 -4.44
C ALA A 249 3.65 46.33 -4.47
N LYS A 250 2.54 47.08 -4.45
CA LYS A 250 1.17 46.54 -4.50
C LYS A 250 0.61 46.69 -5.91
N ILE A 251 0.13 45.59 -6.47
CA ILE A 251 -0.50 45.55 -7.80
C ILE A 251 -2.00 45.29 -7.63
N VAL A 252 -2.83 46.14 -8.22
CA VAL A 252 -4.29 46.03 -8.19
C VAL A 252 -4.83 46.05 -9.62
N LYS A 253 -5.29 44.90 -10.11
CA LYS A 253 -6.01 44.79 -11.38
C LYS A 253 -7.48 45.19 -11.16
N LYS A 254 -7.97 46.18 -11.91
CA LYS A 254 -9.35 46.72 -11.81
C LYS A 254 -10.27 46.03 -12.83
N ALA A 255 -11.58 46.10 -12.60
CA ALA A 255 -12.59 45.48 -13.46
C ALA A 255 -12.66 46.09 -14.87
N ASP A 256 -12.28 47.36 -15.01
CA ASP A 256 -12.14 48.07 -16.29
C ASP A 256 -10.89 47.64 -17.08
N GLY A 257 -10.12 46.67 -16.56
CA GLY A 257 -8.90 46.16 -17.18
C GLY A 257 -7.66 47.01 -16.93
N THR A 258 -7.77 48.13 -16.22
CA THR A 258 -6.59 48.91 -15.80
C THR A 258 -5.83 48.21 -14.68
N THR A 259 -4.52 48.41 -14.63
CA THR A 259 -3.68 47.90 -13.54
C THR A 259 -3.06 49.06 -12.78
N GLN A 260 -3.32 49.13 -11.48
CA GLN A 260 -2.78 50.14 -10.59
C GLN A 260 -1.59 49.55 -9.84
N VAL A 261 -0.45 50.22 -9.89
CA VAL A 261 0.79 49.83 -9.21
C VAL A 261 1.16 50.91 -8.22
N TYR A 262 1.25 50.54 -6.95
CA TYR A 262 1.65 51.42 -5.86
C TYR A 262 3.02 50.96 -5.33
N HIS A 263 3.96 51.90 -5.16
CA HIS A 263 5.35 51.57 -4.82
C HIS A 263 6.03 52.66 -3.98
N GLY A 264 7.02 52.28 -3.18
CA GLY A 264 7.77 53.23 -2.34
C GLY A 264 6.88 53.92 -1.30
N GLY A 265 7.39 55.03 -0.74
CA GLY A 265 6.75 55.71 0.39
C GLY A 265 7.11 55.06 1.73
N LEU A 266 6.40 55.47 2.78
CA LEU A 266 6.59 54.95 4.13
C LEU A 266 5.65 53.74 4.35
N GLY A 267 6.23 52.56 4.57
CA GLY A 267 5.52 51.33 4.88
C GLY A 267 5.31 50.43 3.66
N SER A 268 4.06 50.01 3.40
CA SER A 268 3.70 49.19 2.25
C SER A 268 3.69 50.00 0.94
N GLY A 269 3.65 49.32 -0.21
CA GLY A 269 3.59 49.98 -1.51
C GLY A 269 2.40 50.93 -1.69
N ASP A 270 1.33 50.81 -0.90
CA ASP A 270 0.18 51.73 -0.84
C ASP A 270 0.15 52.60 0.44
N GLY A 271 1.29 52.70 1.13
CA GLY A 271 1.46 53.47 2.37
C GLY A 271 1.49 54.99 2.19
N LEU A 272 1.92 55.70 3.22
CA LEU A 272 1.99 57.16 3.17
C LEU A 272 3.05 57.61 2.14
N PHE A 273 2.70 58.61 1.33
CA PHE A 273 3.57 59.16 0.27
C PHE A 273 4.02 58.15 -0.78
N HIS A 274 3.28 57.05 -1.02
CA HIS A 274 3.59 56.10 -2.08
C HIS A 274 3.58 56.76 -3.47
N GLY A 275 4.36 56.21 -4.38
CA GLY A 275 4.29 56.44 -5.82
C GLY A 275 3.19 55.59 -6.45
N HIS A 276 2.60 56.07 -7.53
CA HIS A 276 1.45 55.45 -8.17
C HIS A 276 1.58 55.50 -9.70
N VAL A 277 1.43 54.34 -10.32
CA VAL A 277 1.41 54.17 -11.76
C VAL A 277 0.13 53.46 -12.17
N ALA A 278 -0.57 54.00 -13.17
CA ALA A 278 -1.71 53.34 -13.80
C ALA A 278 -1.30 52.85 -15.19
N LEU A 279 -1.60 51.59 -15.47
CA LEU A 279 -1.44 50.97 -16.78
C LEU A 279 -2.82 50.72 -17.41
N ASP A 280 -2.96 50.99 -18.70
CA ASP A 280 -4.13 50.60 -19.48
C ASP A 280 -4.18 49.08 -19.73
N GLN A 281 -5.18 48.62 -20.49
CA GLN A 281 -5.38 47.20 -20.83
C GLN A 281 -4.23 46.63 -21.69
N SER A 282 -3.56 47.46 -22.48
CA SER A 282 -2.38 47.08 -23.28
C SER A 282 -1.09 47.09 -22.45
N GLY A 283 -1.15 47.66 -21.25
CA GLY A 283 -0.04 47.82 -20.33
C GLY A 283 0.82 49.06 -20.61
N ASN A 284 0.28 50.06 -21.31
CA ASN A 284 0.91 51.36 -21.45
C ASN A 284 0.60 52.23 -20.23
N LYS A 285 1.54 53.09 -19.85
CA LYS A 285 1.34 54.03 -18.74
C LYS A 285 0.35 55.12 -19.15
N THR A 286 -0.69 55.31 -18.35
CA THR A 286 -1.67 56.40 -18.49
C THR A 286 -1.55 57.43 -17.38
N TYR A 287 -0.95 57.04 -16.25
CA TYR A 287 -0.61 57.90 -15.13
C TYR A 287 0.69 57.42 -14.50
N SER A 288 1.57 58.34 -14.09
CA SER A 288 2.80 58.03 -13.37
C SER A 288 3.15 59.15 -12.39
N ARG A 289 3.33 58.81 -11.13
CA ARG A 289 3.76 59.73 -10.07
C ARG A 289 4.75 59.01 -9.15
N ASP A 290 5.90 59.62 -8.90
CA ASP A 290 6.88 59.07 -7.98
C ASP A 290 6.44 59.19 -6.51
N ALA A 291 7.10 58.43 -5.63
CA ALA A 291 6.88 58.56 -4.20
C ALA A 291 7.27 59.97 -3.73
N PHE A 292 6.55 60.50 -2.74
CA PHE A 292 6.69 61.86 -2.19
C PHE A 292 6.35 63.02 -3.15
N GLU A 293 6.05 62.75 -4.42
CA GLU A 293 5.62 63.77 -5.37
C GLU A 293 4.15 64.16 -5.22
N LYS A 294 3.84 65.42 -5.58
CA LYS A 294 2.49 65.97 -5.48
C LYS A 294 1.54 65.33 -6.50
N HIS A 295 0.32 65.08 -6.05
CA HIS A 295 -0.75 64.64 -6.93
C HIS A 295 -1.22 65.82 -7.81
N GLY A 296 -1.33 65.60 -9.12
CA GLY A 296 -1.88 66.62 -10.02
C GLY A 296 -2.04 66.12 -11.45
N SER A 297 -2.61 66.98 -12.28
CA SER A 297 -2.95 66.64 -13.66
C SER A 297 -1.71 66.38 -14.53
N GLN A 298 -0.57 66.98 -14.17
CA GLN A 298 0.72 66.80 -14.84
C GLN A 298 1.23 65.35 -14.86
N ASN A 299 0.64 64.46 -14.05
CA ASN A 299 1.05 63.06 -13.93
C ASN A 299 0.38 62.14 -14.97
N TYR A 300 -0.56 62.65 -15.77
CA TYR A 300 -1.19 61.90 -16.87
C TYR A 300 -0.37 62.00 -18.15
N VAL A 301 -0.17 60.86 -18.84
CA VAL A 301 0.73 60.77 -20.00
C VAL A 301 0.13 61.37 -21.28
N ASP A 302 -1.21 61.45 -21.36
CA ASP A 302 -1.96 62.02 -22.49
C ASP A 302 -2.57 63.40 -22.19
N GLN A 303 -1.86 64.25 -21.45
CA GLN A 303 -2.32 65.64 -21.31
C GLN A 303 -2.19 66.38 -22.65
N LYS A 304 -3.33 66.60 -23.33
CA LYS A 304 -3.40 67.66 -24.35
C LYS A 304 -3.02 68.98 -23.67
N PRO A 305 -2.14 69.80 -24.27
CA PRO A 305 -1.79 71.09 -23.70
C PRO A 305 -3.06 71.91 -23.47
N LYS A 306 -3.19 72.54 -22.30
CA LYS A 306 -4.29 73.45 -22.04
C LYS A 306 -4.13 74.66 -22.95
N ASN A 307 -5.09 74.88 -23.84
CA ASN A 307 -5.09 76.02 -24.75
C ASN A 307 -5.71 77.30 -24.13
N TRP A 308 -6.05 77.27 -22.84
CA TRP A 308 -6.62 78.38 -22.09
C TRP A 308 -6.01 78.46 -20.69
N THR A 309 -5.80 79.67 -20.21
CA THR A 309 -5.41 79.98 -18.82
C THR A 309 -6.53 79.56 -17.85
N LYS A 310 -6.23 79.62 -16.55
CA LYS A 310 -7.28 79.45 -15.54
C LYS A 310 -8.25 80.63 -15.63
N GLN A 311 -9.49 80.38 -15.25
CA GLN A 311 -10.50 81.42 -15.11
C GLN A 311 -10.04 82.45 -14.08
N GLU A 312 -10.05 83.72 -14.49
CA GLU A 312 -9.73 84.86 -13.65
C GLU A 312 -10.89 85.87 -13.66
N TRP A 313 -10.89 86.73 -12.65
CA TRP A 313 -11.89 87.78 -12.45
C TRP A 313 -11.18 89.14 -12.51
N GLY A 314 -11.80 90.11 -13.18
CA GLY A 314 -11.25 91.45 -13.32
C GLY A 314 -12.34 92.51 -13.51
N VAL A 315 -11.93 93.77 -13.58
CA VAL A 315 -12.83 94.90 -13.87
C VAL A 315 -12.32 95.61 -15.12
N ILE A 316 -13.19 95.87 -16.09
CA ILE A 316 -12.89 96.63 -17.32
C ILE A 316 -13.60 97.99 -17.25
N GLY A 317 -12.88 99.06 -17.59
CA GLY A 317 -13.39 100.42 -17.47
C GLY A 317 -13.62 100.83 -16.01
N ASP A 318 -14.59 101.72 -15.79
CA ASP A 318 -14.76 102.35 -14.48
C ASP A 318 -15.50 101.49 -13.45
N ASP A 319 -16.22 100.41 -13.83
CA ASP A 319 -16.95 99.52 -12.88
C ASP A 319 -17.54 98.21 -13.49
N HIS A 320 -17.07 97.71 -14.63
CA HIS A 320 -17.64 96.48 -15.23
C HIS A 320 -16.86 95.22 -14.81
N GLU A 321 -17.43 94.45 -13.89
CA GLU A 321 -16.90 93.15 -13.48
C GLU A 321 -16.99 92.14 -14.63
N VAL A 322 -15.92 91.38 -14.83
CA VAL A 322 -15.82 90.38 -15.87
C VAL A 322 -15.10 89.13 -15.38
N THR A 323 -15.50 87.99 -15.94
CA THR A 323 -14.76 86.74 -15.88
C THR A 323 -14.05 86.55 -17.20
N PHE A 324 -12.78 86.18 -17.20
CA PHE A 324 -12.04 85.97 -18.43
C PHE A 324 -11.08 84.78 -18.37
N VAL A 325 -10.80 84.22 -19.55
CA VAL A 325 -9.65 83.34 -19.79
C VAL A 325 -8.89 83.82 -21.01
N VAL A 326 -7.57 83.85 -20.90
CA VAL A 326 -6.66 84.14 -22.01
C VAL A 326 -6.21 82.84 -22.67
N GLY A 327 -6.22 82.83 -23.99
CA GLY A 327 -5.79 81.68 -24.79
C GLY A 327 -4.28 81.51 -24.75
N MET A 328 -3.85 80.25 -24.68
CA MET A 328 -2.45 79.83 -24.71
C MET A 328 -2.21 78.92 -25.91
N ASN A 329 -0.94 78.76 -26.30
CA ASN A 329 -0.52 77.89 -27.41
C ASN A 329 -1.24 78.26 -28.73
N GLU A 330 -1.98 77.31 -29.33
CA GLU A 330 -2.73 77.51 -30.58
C GLU A 330 -3.84 78.57 -30.49
N ARG A 331 -4.18 79.03 -29.27
CA ARG A 331 -5.17 80.08 -29.02
C ARG A 331 -4.55 81.37 -28.48
N GLU A 332 -3.23 81.52 -28.59
CA GLU A 332 -2.54 82.76 -28.18
C GLU A 332 -3.11 83.98 -28.92
N GLY A 333 -3.39 85.06 -28.17
CA GLY A 333 -4.03 86.26 -28.69
C GLY A 333 -5.57 86.20 -28.72
N GLN A 334 -6.18 85.14 -28.19
CA GLN A 334 -7.61 85.05 -27.95
C GLN A 334 -7.92 85.30 -26.47
N THR A 335 -9.07 85.90 -26.20
CA THR A 335 -9.61 86.08 -24.84
C THR A 335 -11.08 85.71 -24.84
N LEU A 336 -11.51 84.88 -23.90
CA LEU A 336 -12.92 84.71 -23.60
C LEU A 336 -13.26 85.61 -22.44
N ILE A 337 -14.39 86.30 -22.53
CA ILE A 337 -14.84 87.19 -21.48
C ILE A 337 -16.34 87.15 -21.36
N ALA A 338 -16.83 87.24 -20.13
CA ALA A 338 -18.23 87.28 -19.79
C ALA A 338 -18.46 88.32 -18.70
N ASP A 339 -19.61 88.97 -18.73
CA ASP A 339 -19.98 89.94 -17.70
C ASP A 339 -20.27 89.25 -16.36
N GLY A 340 -19.76 89.86 -15.29
CA GLY A 340 -19.88 89.41 -13.90
C GLY A 340 -18.79 88.41 -13.48
N PHE A 341 -18.69 88.20 -12.17
CA PHE A 341 -17.88 87.14 -11.58
C PHE A 341 -18.65 85.81 -11.60
N LEU A 342 -18.53 85.09 -12.70
CA LEU A 342 -19.20 83.83 -12.98
C LEU A 342 -18.39 82.66 -12.44
N ASP A 343 -19.08 81.55 -12.14
CA ASP A 343 -18.44 80.25 -11.93
C ASP A 343 -18.10 79.58 -13.28
N GLU A 344 -17.37 78.46 -13.24
CA GLU A 344 -16.89 77.76 -14.44
C GLU A 344 -18.04 77.32 -15.37
N LYS A 345 -19.18 76.94 -14.80
CA LYS A 345 -20.33 76.44 -15.57
C LYS A 345 -21.05 77.59 -16.26
N ASP A 346 -21.29 78.68 -15.55
CA ASP A 346 -21.96 79.86 -16.08
C ASP A 346 -21.08 80.61 -17.08
N PHE A 347 -19.77 80.67 -16.83
CA PHE A 347 -18.80 81.21 -17.76
C PHE A 347 -18.78 80.42 -19.06
N HIS A 348 -18.74 79.07 -19.00
CA HIS A 348 -18.76 78.25 -20.22
C HIS A 348 -20.05 78.39 -21.04
N ALA A 349 -21.16 78.76 -20.39
CA ALA A 349 -22.43 78.97 -21.07
C ALA A 349 -22.63 80.38 -21.64
N ARG A 350 -21.87 81.38 -21.16
CA ARG A 350 -22.16 82.82 -21.38
C ARG A 350 -20.92 83.69 -21.61
N HIS A 351 -19.94 83.21 -22.37
CA HIS A 351 -18.77 84.01 -22.75
C HIS A 351 -18.81 84.41 -24.21
N ASN A 352 -18.21 85.56 -24.50
CA ASN A 352 -17.93 86.03 -25.85
C ASN A 352 -16.46 85.78 -26.17
N HIS A 353 -16.18 85.51 -27.44
CA HIS A 353 -14.83 85.34 -27.96
C HIS A 353 -14.29 86.67 -28.51
N TYR A 354 -13.09 87.04 -28.08
CA TYR A 354 -12.35 88.20 -28.58
C TYR A 354 -11.00 87.75 -29.15
N GLY A 355 -10.64 88.28 -30.32
CA GLY A 355 -9.38 87.92 -30.98
C GLY A 355 -8.97 88.90 -32.07
N LYS A 356 -7.78 88.66 -32.64
CA LYS A 356 -7.26 89.45 -33.75
C LYS A 356 -8.07 89.21 -35.03
N ASN A 357 -8.37 90.28 -35.74
CA ASN A 357 -9.05 90.25 -37.02
C ASN A 357 -8.15 89.71 -38.14
N ASP A 358 -8.69 88.85 -39.01
CA ASP A 358 -8.08 88.51 -40.29
C ASP A 358 -8.33 89.61 -41.33
N LYS A 359 -7.36 90.53 -41.42
CA LYS A 359 -7.38 91.67 -42.34
C LYS A 359 -7.38 91.29 -43.82
N THR A 360 -7.07 90.05 -44.16
CA THR A 360 -7.16 89.59 -45.56
C THR A 360 -8.60 89.43 -46.02
N ARG A 361 -9.53 89.21 -45.09
CA ARG A 361 -10.96 89.01 -45.37
C ARG A 361 -11.83 90.16 -44.89
N PHE A 362 -11.45 90.81 -43.79
CA PHE A 362 -12.17 91.97 -43.24
C PHE A 362 -11.23 93.18 -43.17
N PRO A 363 -10.70 93.64 -44.33
CA PRO A 363 -9.70 94.70 -44.37
C PRO A 363 -10.20 96.04 -43.80
N ASN A 364 -11.52 96.23 -43.81
CA ASN A 364 -12.18 97.46 -43.37
C ASN A 364 -12.72 97.40 -41.92
N GLU A 365 -12.46 96.32 -41.18
CA GLU A 365 -12.88 96.17 -39.76
C GLU A 365 -11.69 96.41 -38.81
N SER A 366 -11.94 96.62 -37.53
CA SER A 366 -10.90 96.89 -36.51
C SER A 366 -9.87 95.75 -36.39
N ASP A 367 -8.68 96.03 -35.86
CA ASP A 367 -7.62 95.02 -35.68
C ASP A 367 -8.01 93.91 -34.69
N TRP A 368 -8.98 94.21 -33.81
CA TRP A 368 -9.58 93.29 -32.85
C TRP A 368 -11.09 93.27 -33.09
N ILE A 369 -11.66 92.07 -33.05
CA ILE A 369 -13.09 91.88 -33.31
C ILE A 369 -13.72 91.04 -32.22
N GLU A 370 -14.95 91.40 -31.89
CA GLU A 370 -15.85 90.62 -31.06
C GLU A 370 -16.74 89.75 -31.95
N ASP A 371 -16.92 88.54 -31.49
CA ASP A 371 -17.81 87.58 -32.10
C ASP A 371 -19.29 87.94 -31.86
N SER A 372 -19.79 88.81 -32.74
CA SER A 372 -21.17 89.28 -32.78
C SER A 372 -22.02 88.52 -33.81
N LYS A 373 -23.34 88.74 -33.83
CA LYS A 373 -24.29 88.16 -34.81
C LYS A 373 -23.87 88.28 -36.29
N LYS A 374 -22.97 89.23 -36.61
CA LYS A 374 -22.46 89.50 -37.97
C LYS A 374 -21.30 88.56 -38.39
N HIS A 375 -20.57 87.98 -37.44
CA HIS A 375 -19.36 87.17 -37.68
C HIS A 375 -19.48 85.70 -37.24
N LYS A 376 -20.71 85.32 -36.86
CA LYS A 376 -21.15 84.03 -36.34
C LYS A 376 -20.67 82.85 -37.23
N ASN A 377 -19.92 81.89 -36.67
CA ASN A 377 -19.47 80.63 -37.30
C ASN A 377 -18.62 80.70 -38.60
N ASN A 378 -17.91 81.80 -38.89
CA ASN A 378 -17.13 81.90 -40.14
C ASN A 378 -15.76 81.18 -40.13
N HIS A 379 -15.38 80.44 -39.07
CA HIS A 379 -14.19 79.56 -38.97
C HIS A 379 -12.81 80.11 -39.40
N TYR A 380 -12.67 81.40 -39.72
CA TYR A 380 -11.43 82.04 -40.16
C TYR A 380 -11.17 83.33 -39.37
N TYR A 381 -11.28 83.19 -38.06
CA TYR A 381 -10.76 84.08 -37.04
C TYR A 381 -10.09 83.20 -35.97
N THR A 382 -9.13 83.73 -35.23
CA THR A 382 -8.62 83.02 -34.06
C THR A 382 -9.66 83.16 -32.94
N GLY A 383 -10.61 82.21 -32.87
CA GLY A 383 -11.57 82.06 -31.77
C GLY A 383 -13.00 81.75 -32.23
N PRO A 384 -13.67 80.69 -31.70
CA PRO A 384 -15.04 80.37 -32.09
C PRO A 384 -16.09 81.25 -31.43
N GLY A 385 -16.67 82.13 -32.23
CA GLY A 385 -18.05 81.97 -32.66
C GLY A 385 -19.12 81.59 -31.61
N HIS A 386 -20.08 82.47 -31.42
CA HIS A 386 -21.46 82.12 -31.62
C HIS A 386 -21.60 81.57 -33.05
#